data_AF-A0A1X0APF1-F1
#
_entry.id   AF-A0A1X0APF1-F1
#
_cell.length_a   1.000
_cell.length_b   1.000
_cell.length_c   1.000
_cell.angle_alpha   90.00
_cell.angle_beta   90.00
_cell.angle_gamma   90.00
#
_symmetry.space_group_name_H-M   'P 1'
#
loop_
_entity.id
_entity.type
_entity.pdbx_description
1 polymer ?
#
loop_
_entity_poly.entity_id
_entity_poly.type
_entity_poly.pdbx_seq_one_letter_code
_entity_poly.pdbx_strand_id
1 'polypeptide(L)'
;MLTGVSVDYVGAVVVVLRCTPSGYEPVSLGIPGEYDGTGSIFPETSDRAVELLHGYLEQQHRTGRFVVKPAVEGEVVDFSGDCGLQGLLTYIMDAWLLAGPYGDEPFTPMPMAVLDGDPLVYALIAQPVWDAIVAAGSGPATLEGAFGDCPFPREIYGAHVAEVEPQLHALARITEFVRKHELRWAPPADPGQRYPSDGDQWDAEQNASYVSRARLDYRDSPAVLAGLDTYVERLKQQCFD
;
A
#
# COMPACT_ATOMS: atom_id res chain seq x y z
N MET A 1 4.17 8.70 -0.86
CA MET A 1 3.12 8.28 0.10
C MET A 1 1.78 8.92 -0.23
N LEU A 2 0.67 8.18 -0.12
CA LEU A 2 -0.62 8.63 -0.65
C LEU A 2 -1.18 9.88 0.09
N THR A 3 -1.06 9.90 1.42
CA THR A 3 -1.66 10.94 2.28
C THR A 3 -0.66 12.02 2.76
N GLY A 4 0.60 11.95 2.31
CA GLY A 4 1.58 13.02 2.51
C GLY A 4 2.23 13.08 3.89
N VAL A 5 2.17 12.01 4.67
CA VAL A 5 2.92 11.85 5.93
C VAL A 5 3.71 10.56 5.92
N SER A 6 4.81 10.52 6.67
CA SER A 6 5.61 9.30 6.83
C SER A 6 4.80 8.19 7.48
N VAL A 7 5.09 6.96 7.08
CA VAL A 7 4.59 5.76 7.78
C VAL A 7 5.56 5.28 8.87
N ASP A 8 6.74 5.91 8.98
CA ASP A 8 7.75 5.60 9.99
C ASP A 8 7.16 5.67 11.41
N TYR A 9 7.47 4.66 12.23
CA TYR A 9 7.18 4.59 13.66
C TYR A 9 5.69 4.59 14.07
N VAL A 10 4.74 4.69 13.13
CA VAL A 10 3.31 4.84 13.44
C VAL A 10 2.41 3.72 12.93
N GLY A 11 3.01 2.74 12.24
CA GLY A 11 2.33 1.70 11.49
C GLY A 11 1.93 2.14 10.09
N ALA A 12 1.85 1.19 9.18
CA ALA A 12 1.52 1.39 7.78
C ALA A 12 0.38 0.46 7.36
N VAL A 13 -0.39 0.91 6.36
CA VAL A 13 -1.30 0.05 5.62
C VAL A 13 -0.84 -0.01 4.18
N VAL A 14 -0.51 -1.22 3.74
CA VAL A 14 -0.09 -1.54 2.37
C VAL A 14 -1.31 -1.87 1.53
N VAL A 15 -1.36 -1.35 0.31
CA VAL A 15 -2.30 -1.81 -0.72
C VAL A 15 -1.48 -2.19 -1.94
N VAL A 16 -1.49 -3.48 -2.29
CA VAL A 16 -0.85 -3.99 -3.51
C VAL A 16 -1.62 -3.47 -4.71
N LEU A 17 -0.88 -2.95 -5.67
CA LEU A 17 -1.38 -2.36 -6.90
C LEU A 17 -0.83 -3.13 -8.09
N ARG A 18 -1.64 -3.21 -9.13
CA ARG A 18 -1.23 -3.62 -10.47
C ARG A 18 -0.89 -2.39 -11.30
N CYS A 19 0.27 -2.41 -11.96
CA CYS A 19 0.69 -1.39 -12.91
C CYS A 19 0.20 -1.74 -14.32
N THR A 20 -0.81 -1.00 -14.81
CA THR A 20 -1.36 -1.14 -16.16
C THR A 20 -0.95 0.06 -17.03
N PRO A 21 -1.11 -0.01 -18.37
CA PRO A 21 -0.91 1.17 -19.23
C PRO A 21 -1.79 2.38 -18.89
N SER A 22 -2.94 2.16 -18.23
CA SER A 22 -3.86 3.20 -17.74
C SER A 22 -3.49 3.77 -16.37
N GLY A 23 -2.51 3.20 -15.68
CA GLY A 23 -2.11 3.58 -14.32
C GLY A 23 -2.21 2.43 -13.34
N TYR A 24 -2.37 2.75 -12.05
CA TYR A 24 -2.33 1.75 -10.98
C TYR A 24 -3.72 1.42 -10.45
N GLU A 25 -3.97 0.13 -10.26
CA GLU A 25 -5.25 -0.40 -9.79
C GLU A 25 -5.03 -1.26 -8.55
N PRO A 26 -5.79 -1.09 -7.46
CA PRO A 26 -5.71 -1.97 -6.31
C PRO A 26 -6.03 -3.42 -6.67
N VAL A 27 -5.23 -4.36 -6.15
CA VAL A 27 -5.50 -5.81 -6.24
C VAL A 27 -5.66 -6.46 -4.87
N SER A 28 -5.17 -5.81 -3.79
CA SER A 28 -5.36 -6.28 -2.42
C SER A 28 -6.27 -5.38 -1.60
N LEU A 29 -6.84 -5.96 -0.55
CA LEU A 29 -7.34 -5.19 0.58
C LEU A 29 -6.16 -4.55 1.35
N GLY A 30 -6.46 -3.64 2.29
CA GLY A 30 -5.43 -3.02 3.12
C GLY A 30 -4.76 -4.04 4.04
N ILE A 31 -3.44 -4.05 4.05
CA ILE A 31 -2.60 -4.95 4.85
C ILE A 31 -1.88 -4.10 5.91
N PRO A 32 -2.36 -4.11 7.18
CA PRO A 32 -1.66 -3.44 8.27
C PRO A 32 -0.31 -4.10 8.54
N GLY A 33 0.68 -3.29 8.90
CA GLY A 33 1.99 -3.80 9.29
C GLY A 33 2.91 -2.71 9.82
N GLU A 34 4.01 -3.14 10.43
CA GLU A 34 5.08 -2.25 10.87
C GLU A 34 6.01 -1.92 9.70
N TYR A 35 6.36 -0.65 9.55
CA TYR A 35 7.33 -0.19 8.55
C TYR A 35 8.72 -0.15 9.17
N ASP A 36 9.71 -0.69 8.44
CA ASP A 36 11.06 -0.86 8.96
C ASP A 36 12.00 0.33 8.70
N GLY A 37 11.50 1.37 8.02
CA GLY A 37 12.27 2.55 7.66
C GLY A 37 13.11 2.41 6.38
N THR A 38 13.12 1.23 5.75
CA THR A 38 13.89 0.94 4.53
C THR A 38 13.02 0.51 3.35
N GLY A 39 11.71 0.59 3.53
CA GLY A 39 10.72 0.21 2.53
C GLY A 39 9.92 -1.02 2.93
N SER A 40 10.49 -1.93 3.74
CA SER A 40 9.83 -3.19 4.05
C SER A 40 8.69 -3.02 5.04
N ILE A 41 7.74 -3.92 4.93
CA ILE A 41 6.58 -3.96 5.82
C ILE A 41 6.54 -5.35 6.45
N PHE A 42 6.33 -5.37 7.77
CA PHE A 42 6.06 -6.54 8.57
C PHE A 42 4.55 -6.67 8.79
N PRO A 43 3.83 -7.43 7.94
CA PRO A 43 2.38 -7.50 7.98
C PRO A 43 1.88 -8.24 9.21
N GLU A 44 0.71 -7.84 9.73
CA GLU A 44 0.00 -8.59 10.75
C GLU A 44 -0.56 -9.89 10.15
N THR A 45 -0.05 -11.05 10.58
CA THR A 45 -0.28 -12.34 9.90
C THR A 45 -1.61 -13.02 10.20
N SER A 46 -2.44 -12.45 11.08
CA SER A 46 -3.72 -13.06 11.50
C SER A 46 -4.96 -12.62 10.71
N ASP A 47 -4.78 -11.88 9.61
CA ASP A 47 -5.88 -11.35 8.80
C ASP A 47 -6.28 -12.31 7.65
N ARG A 48 -7.57 -12.65 7.59
CA ARG A 48 -8.13 -13.53 6.55
C ARG A 48 -7.95 -12.99 5.12
N ALA A 49 -8.05 -11.69 4.93
CA ALA A 49 -7.82 -11.07 3.62
C ALA A 49 -6.37 -11.29 3.15
N VAL A 50 -5.44 -11.23 4.10
CA VAL A 50 -4.02 -11.42 3.86
C VAL A 50 -3.71 -12.88 3.49
N GLU A 51 -4.30 -13.84 4.22
CA GLU A 51 -4.19 -15.26 3.88
C GLU A 51 -4.69 -15.56 2.45
N LEU A 52 -5.83 -14.97 2.06
CA LEU A 52 -6.43 -15.17 0.74
C LEU A 52 -5.55 -14.61 -0.38
N LEU A 53 -4.99 -13.41 -0.20
CA LEU A 53 -4.05 -12.83 -1.15
C LEU A 53 -2.80 -13.69 -1.30
N HIS A 54 -2.19 -14.08 -0.18
CA HIS A 54 -0.98 -14.89 -0.17
C HIS A 54 -1.21 -16.24 -0.85
N GLY A 55 -2.28 -16.96 -0.47
CA GLY A 55 -2.64 -18.24 -1.07
C GLY A 55 -2.96 -18.12 -2.57
N TYR A 56 -3.60 -17.02 -2.99
CA TYR A 56 -3.83 -16.76 -4.42
C TYR A 56 -2.51 -16.59 -5.18
N LEU A 57 -1.58 -15.75 -4.70
CA LEU A 57 -0.31 -15.48 -5.37
C LEU A 57 0.59 -16.72 -5.38
N GLU A 58 0.61 -17.50 -4.30
CA GLU A 58 1.32 -18.77 -4.23
C GLU A 58 0.77 -19.77 -5.28
N GLN A 59 -0.56 -19.87 -5.39
CA GLN A 59 -1.21 -20.69 -6.41
C GLN A 59 -0.89 -20.19 -7.83
N GLN A 60 -0.95 -18.87 -8.07
CA GLN A 60 -0.65 -18.30 -9.38
C GLN A 60 0.83 -18.50 -9.75
N HIS A 61 1.73 -18.50 -8.76
CA HIS A 61 3.14 -18.80 -8.97
C HIS A 61 3.33 -20.22 -9.50
N ARG A 62 2.65 -21.20 -8.87
CA ARG A 62 2.70 -22.61 -9.32
C ARG A 62 2.15 -22.80 -10.73
N THR A 63 1.24 -21.93 -11.19
CA THR A 63 0.70 -21.96 -12.56
C THR A 63 1.48 -21.11 -13.58
N GLY A 64 2.46 -20.33 -13.12
CA GLY A 64 3.24 -19.40 -13.95
C GLY A 64 2.54 -18.08 -14.28
N ARG A 65 1.32 -17.83 -13.77
CA ARG A 65 0.64 -16.53 -13.88
C ARG A 65 1.32 -15.44 -13.05
N PHE A 66 1.90 -15.83 -11.91
CA PHE A 66 2.67 -14.92 -11.05
C PHE A 66 4.16 -15.29 -11.11
N VAL A 67 4.98 -14.36 -11.59
CA VAL A 67 6.42 -14.54 -11.75
C VAL A 67 7.14 -13.58 -10.81
N VAL A 68 8.08 -14.11 -10.04
CA VAL A 68 8.99 -13.31 -9.21
C VAL A 68 10.40 -13.48 -9.74
N LYS A 69 11.10 -12.34 -9.86
CA LYS A 69 12.51 -12.25 -10.19
C LYS A 69 13.22 -11.62 -8.99
N PRO A 70 13.96 -12.41 -8.20
CA PRO A 70 14.74 -11.87 -7.08
C PRO A 70 15.75 -10.82 -7.53
N ALA A 71 16.05 -9.86 -6.66
CA ALA A 71 17.10 -8.87 -6.89
C ALA A 71 18.50 -9.51 -6.91
N VAL A 72 18.69 -10.59 -6.14
CA VAL A 72 19.95 -11.33 -6.04
C VAL A 72 19.90 -12.60 -6.88
N GLU A 73 20.85 -12.76 -7.80
CA GLU A 73 20.93 -13.96 -8.62
C GLU A 73 21.17 -15.22 -7.77
N GLY A 74 20.39 -16.27 -8.00
CA GLY A 74 20.47 -17.54 -7.26
C GLY A 74 19.66 -17.57 -5.95
N GLU A 75 18.99 -16.48 -5.58
CA GLU A 75 18.04 -16.48 -4.49
C GLU A 75 16.85 -17.39 -4.81
N VAL A 76 16.51 -18.27 -3.87
CA VAL A 76 15.36 -19.18 -4.02
C VAL A 76 14.12 -18.41 -3.59
N VAL A 77 13.19 -18.23 -4.53
CA VAL A 77 11.86 -17.71 -4.22
C VAL A 77 11.10 -18.75 -3.41
N ASP A 78 10.86 -18.46 -2.14
CA ASP A 78 10.06 -19.28 -1.26
C ASP A 78 8.97 -18.43 -0.60
N PHE A 79 7.72 -18.83 -0.83
CA PHE A 79 6.53 -18.20 -0.23
C PHE A 79 6.01 -18.97 0.97
N SER A 80 6.68 -20.05 1.39
CA SER A 80 6.26 -20.89 2.49
C SER A 80 6.76 -20.38 3.85
N GLY A 81 6.07 -20.79 4.92
CA GLY A 81 6.44 -20.45 6.30
C GLY A 81 5.98 -19.07 6.76
N ASP A 82 6.34 -18.72 8.01
CA ASP A 82 5.83 -17.55 8.73
C ASP A 82 6.24 -16.21 8.09
N CYS A 83 7.31 -16.20 7.28
CA CYS A 83 7.81 -15.00 6.60
C CYS A 83 7.40 -14.91 5.12
N GLY A 84 6.59 -15.84 4.61
CA GLY A 84 6.28 -15.96 3.17
C GLY A 84 5.61 -14.71 2.58
N LEU A 85 4.74 -14.05 3.34
CA LEU A 85 4.11 -12.79 2.93
C LEU A 85 5.07 -11.60 3.00
N GLN A 86 5.90 -11.52 4.03
CA GLN A 86 6.90 -10.45 4.13
C GLN A 86 7.83 -10.50 2.92
N GLY A 87 8.38 -11.69 2.59
CA GLY A 87 9.24 -11.86 1.42
C GLY A 87 8.53 -11.48 0.11
N LEU A 88 7.25 -11.86 -0.03
CA LEU A 88 6.42 -11.42 -1.16
C LEU A 88 6.31 -9.89 -1.25
N LEU A 89 6.02 -9.21 -0.14
CA LEU A 89 5.92 -7.75 -0.09
C LEU A 89 7.28 -7.11 -0.40
N THR A 90 8.41 -7.71 0.00
CA THR A 90 9.75 -7.26 -0.39
C THR A 90 9.96 -7.33 -1.90
N TYR A 91 9.56 -8.39 -2.59
CA TYR A 91 9.69 -8.42 -4.06
C TYR A 91 8.80 -7.38 -4.76
N ILE A 92 7.63 -7.09 -4.20
CA ILE A 92 6.73 -6.02 -4.69
C ILE A 92 7.30 -4.63 -4.37
N MET A 93 8.01 -4.47 -3.25
CA MET A 93 8.75 -3.27 -2.90
C MET A 93 9.86 -2.98 -3.91
N ASP A 94 10.71 -3.98 -4.14
CA ASP A 94 11.88 -3.86 -5.03
C ASP A 94 11.49 -3.40 -6.43
N ALA A 95 10.28 -3.75 -6.88
CA ALA A 95 9.72 -3.31 -8.14
C ALA A 95 9.69 -1.78 -8.29
N TRP A 96 9.42 -1.02 -7.22
CA TRP A 96 9.40 0.44 -7.27
C TRP A 96 10.64 1.08 -6.63
N LEU A 97 11.24 0.45 -5.63
CA LEU A 97 12.44 0.97 -4.95
C LEU A 97 13.66 0.98 -5.89
N LEU A 98 13.82 -0.08 -6.69
CA LEU A 98 14.93 -0.20 -7.65
C LEU A 98 14.64 0.46 -9.00
N ALA A 99 13.39 0.90 -9.23
CA ALA A 99 12.99 1.55 -10.48
C ALA A 99 13.68 2.91 -10.68
N GLY A 100 14.19 3.52 -9.60
CA GLY A 100 14.76 4.86 -9.63
C GLY A 100 13.76 5.92 -10.12
N PRO A 101 14.14 7.19 -10.03
CA PRO A 101 14.50 7.82 -11.28
C PRO A 101 16.01 8.07 -11.32
N TYR A 102 16.70 7.41 -12.24
CA TYR A 102 18.07 7.77 -12.59
C TYR A 102 18.04 8.83 -13.69
N GLY A 103 17.84 10.10 -13.32
CA GLY A 103 17.85 11.25 -14.25
C GLY A 103 16.47 11.63 -14.80
N ASP A 104 16.41 12.00 -16.08
CA ASP A 104 15.20 12.51 -16.77
C ASP A 104 14.26 11.40 -17.28
N GLU A 105 14.56 10.13 -16.97
CA GLU A 105 13.77 8.99 -17.45
C GLU A 105 12.43 8.87 -16.70
N PRO A 106 11.34 8.49 -17.42
CA PRO A 106 10.05 8.26 -16.78
C PRO A 106 10.13 7.07 -15.83
N PHE A 107 9.63 7.27 -14.60
CA PHE A 107 9.49 6.21 -13.61
C PHE A 107 8.79 4.98 -14.21
N THR A 108 9.47 3.84 -14.20
CA THR A 108 8.96 2.57 -14.73
C THR A 108 9.27 1.48 -13.72
N PRO A 109 8.26 0.90 -13.05
CA PRO A 109 8.48 -0.20 -12.12
C PRO A 109 9.28 -1.34 -12.75
N MET A 110 10.30 -1.80 -12.03
CA MET A 110 11.05 -3.00 -12.37
C MET A 110 10.12 -4.21 -12.28
N PRO A 111 10.13 -5.13 -13.26
CA PRO A 111 9.25 -6.30 -13.28
C PRO A 111 9.76 -7.40 -12.31
N MET A 112 9.85 -7.07 -11.02
CA MET A 112 10.36 -7.96 -9.96
C MET A 112 9.27 -8.93 -9.48
N ALA A 113 8.02 -8.48 -9.44
CA ALA A 113 6.84 -9.30 -9.16
C ALA A 113 5.80 -8.98 -10.24
N VAL A 114 5.42 -9.96 -11.06
CA VAL A 114 4.58 -9.76 -12.24
C VAL A 114 3.42 -10.74 -12.23
N LEU A 115 2.19 -10.25 -12.32
CA LEU A 115 0.96 -11.05 -12.40
C LEU A 115 0.30 -10.84 -13.76
N ASP A 116 0.13 -11.91 -14.54
CA ASP A 116 -0.43 -11.90 -15.90
C ASP A 116 0.20 -10.85 -16.84
N GLY A 117 1.49 -10.57 -16.64
CA GLY A 117 2.28 -9.63 -17.44
C GLY A 117 2.33 -8.20 -16.90
N ASP A 118 1.53 -7.87 -15.88
CA ASP A 118 1.52 -6.56 -15.24
C ASP A 118 2.41 -6.56 -13.97
N PRO A 119 3.35 -5.62 -13.80
CA PRO A 119 4.11 -5.48 -12.56
C PRO A 119 3.21 -5.18 -11.36
N LEU A 120 3.50 -5.80 -10.23
CA LEU A 120 2.92 -5.46 -8.95
C LEU A 120 3.83 -4.48 -8.21
N VAL A 121 3.21 -3.45 -7.63
CA VAL A 121 3.83 -2.48 -6.71
C VAL A 121 2.90 -2.32 -5.51
N TYR A 122 3.20 -1.43 -4.56
CA TYR A 122 2.21 -1.07 -3.53
C TYR A 122 2.17 0.42 -3.24
N ALA A 123 1.02 0.88 -2.75
CA ALA A 123 0.88 2.17 -2.08
C ALA A 123 0.98 2.01 -0.55
N LEU A 124 1.45 3.07 0.10
CA LEU A 124 1.55 3.19 1.55
C LEU A 124 0.70 4.35 2.08
N ILE A 125 -0.03 4.06 3.16
CA ILE A 125 -0.80 5.03 3.95
C ILE A 125 -0.45 4.82 5.42
N ALA A 126 -0.20 5.90 6.16
CA ALA A 126 0.03 5.82 7.61
C ALA A 126 -1.23 5.30 8.31
N GLN A 127 -1.08 4.32 9.19
CA GLN A 127 -2.20 3.65 9.85
C GLN A 127 -3.17 4.61 10.57
N PRO A 128 -2.70 5.63 11.33
CA PRO A 128 -3.61 6.60 11.96
C PRO A 128 -4.50 7.36 10.96
N VAL A 129 -3.98 7.63 9.76
CA VAL A 129 -4.73 8.33 8.70
C VAL A 129 -5.70 7.38 8.02
N TRP A 130 -5.28 6.13 7.77
CA TRP A 130 -6.16 5.08 7.27
C TRP A 130 -7.38 4.89 8.19
N ASP A 131 -7.12 4.66 9.48
CA ASP A 131 -8.16 4.41 10.48
C ASP A 131 -9.15 5.58 10.58
N ALA A 132 -8.65 6.81 10.56
CA ALA A 132 -9.50 8.00 10.62
C ALA A 132 -10.41 8.16 9.39
N ILE A 133 -9.91 7.86 8.19
CA ILE A 133 -10.72 7.88 6.97
C ILE A 133 -11.78 6.77 7.00
N VAL A 134 -11.39 5.56 7.41
CA VAL A 134 -12.30 4.40 7.50
C VAL A 134 -13.41 4.66 8.51
N ALA A 135 -13.08 5.21 9.69
CA ALA A 135 -14.04 5.49 10.75
C ALA A 135 -15.05 6.61 10.38
N ALA A 136 -14.66 7.55 9.53
CA ALA A 136 -15.52 8.66 9.12
C ALA A 136 -16.54 8.28 8.03
N GLY A 137 -16.28 7.20 7.30
CA GLY A 137 -17.10 6.79 6.17
C GLY A 137 -18.19 5.78 6.56
N SER A 138 -19.34 5.86 5.90
CA SER A 138 -20.43 4.90 6.04
C SER A 138 -20.97 4.51 4.68
N GLY A 139 -21.39 3.26 4.51
CA GLY A 139 -22.14 2.83 3.34
C GLY A 139 -21.84 1.40 2.93
N PRO A 140 -22.52 0.89 1.90
CA PRO A 140 -22.24 -0.44 1.39
C PRO A 140 -20.82 -0.51 0.82
N ALA A 141 -20.17 -1.66 1.02
CA ALA A 141 -18.89 -1.99 0.44
C ALA A 141 -19.08 -3.14 -0.55
N THR A 142 -18.66 -2.93 -1.79
CA THR A 142 -18.70 -3.94 -2.84
C THR A 142 -17.32 -4.08 -3.45
N LEU A 143 -17.01 -5.25 -4.01
CA LEU A 143 -15.74 -5.45 -4.72
C LEU A 143 -15.57 -4.42 -5.85
N GLU A 144 -16.63 -4.18 -6.63
CA GLU A 144 -16.62 -3.16 -7.70
C GLU A 144 -16.36 -1.75 -7.14
N GLY A 145 -16.98 -1.39 -6.02
CA GLY A 145 -16.76 -0.08 -5.39
C GLY A 145 -15.35 0.11 -4.84
N ALA A 146 -14.72 -0.96 -4.34
CA ALA A 146 -13.38 -0.90 -3.76
C ALA A 146 -12.27 -0.98 -4.83
N PHE A 147 -12.47 -1.79 -5.87
CA PHE A 147 -11.44 -2.18 -6.82
C PHE A 147 -11.70 -1.74 -8.27
N GLY A 148 -12.89 -1.21 -8.58
CA GLY A 148 -13.30 -0.91 -9.96
C GLY A 148 -13.40 -2.18 -10.81
N ASP A 149 -12.86 -2.10 -12.03
CA ASP A 149 -12.92 -3.16 -13.04
C ASP A 149 -11.79 -4.20 -12.92
N CYS A 150 -10.94 -4.11 -11.90
CA CYS A 150 -9.85 -5.05 -11.71
C CYS A 150 -10.40 -6.49 -11.56
N PRO A 151 -9.92 -7.47 -12.36
CA PRO A 151 -10.47 -8.83 -12.32
C PRO A 151 -10.02 -9.63 -11.09
N PHE A 152 -8.80 -9.39 -10.61
CA PHE A 152 -8.16 -10.20 -9.57
C PHE A 152 -8.90 -10.20 -8.22
N PRO A 153 -9.43 -9.08 -7.71
CA PRO A 153 -10.17 -9.08 -6.45
C PRO A 153 -11.38 -10.01 -6.43
N ARG A 154 -12.01 -10.26 -7.59
CA ARG A 154 -13.09 -11.25 -7.69
C ARG A 154 -12.56 -12.68 -7.60
N GLU A 155 -11.39 -12.96 -8.17
CA GLU A 155 -10.71 -14.25 -8.05
C GLU A 155 -10.23 -14.51 -6.61
N ILE A 156 -9.70 -13.48 -5.94
CA ILE A 156 -9.13 -13.58 -4.59
C ILE A 156 -10.23 -13.65 -3.52
N TYR A 157 -11.19 -12.71 -3.56
CA TYR A 157 -12.14 -12.49 -2.46
C TYR A 157 -13.59 -12.85 -2.82
N GLY A 158 -13.92 -13.16 -4.08
CA GLY A 158 -15.31 -13.27 -4.54
C GLY A 158 -16.14 -14.30 -3.80
N ALA A 159 -15.56 -15.46 -3.47
CA ALA A 159 -16.22 -16.50 -2.66
C ALA A 159 -16.19 -16.21 -1.15
N HIS A 160 -15.39 -15.23 -0.72
CA HIS A 160 -15.04 -14.95 0.67
C HIS A 160 -15.48 -13.55 1.13
N VAL A 161 -16.35 -12.86 0.38
CA VAL A 161 -16.74 -11.47 0.66
C VAL A 161 -17.23 -11.28 2.09
N ALA A 162 -17.99 -12.24 2.63
CA ALA A 162 -18.48 -12.19 4.00
C ALA A 162 -17.37 -12.37 5.05
N GLU A 163 -16.28 -13.07 4.72
CA GLU A 163 -15.13 -13.28 5.63
C GLU A 163 -14.21 -12.06 5.69
N VAL A 164 -14.24 -11.20 4.67
CA VAL A 164 -13.38 -10.00 4.54
C VAL A 164 -14.16 -8.70 4.52
N GLU A 165 -15.41 -8.72 5.00
CA GLU A 165 -16.31 -7.56 4.96
C GLU A 165 -15.70 -6.30 5.63
N PRO A 166 -15.07 -6.37 6.82
CA PRO A 166 -14.45 -5.20 7.44
C PRO A 166 -13.34 -4.57 6.58
N GLN A 167 -12.47 -5.41 6.02
CA GLN A 167 -11.35 -4.99 5.18
C GLN A 167 -11.85 -4.43 3.84
N LEU A 168 -12.89 -5.04 3.26
CA LEU A 168 -13.55 -4.55 2.06
C LEU A 168 -14.21 -3.18 2.31
N HIS A 169 -14.85 -3.00 3.46
CA HIS A 169 -15.39 -1.71 3.85
C HIS A 169 -14.28 -0.66 3.98
N ALA A 170 -13.18 -1.00 4.65
CA ALA A 170 -12.04 -0.11 4.79
C ALA A 170 -11.49 0.35 3.44
N LEU A 171 -11.19 -0.58 2.52
CA LEU A 171 -10.68 -0.23 1.20
C LEU A 171 -11.69 0.60 0.40
N ALA A 172 -12.99 0.27 0.45
CA ALA A 172 -14.02 1.05 -0.25
C ALA A 172 -14.04 2.52 0.21
N ARG A 173 -13.87 2.78 1.51
CA ARG A 173 -13.78 4.16 2.04
C ARG A 173 -12.53 4.88 1.55
N ILE A 174 -11.40 4.18 1.50
CA ILE A 174 -10.13 4.75 1.03
C ILE A 174 -10.20 5.04 -0.48
N THR A 175 -10.78 4.14 -1.29
CA THR A 175 -10.99 4.37 -2.72
C THR A 175 -11.92 5.57 -2.96
N GLU A 176 -12.99 5.71 -2.17
CA GLU A 176 -13.85 6.90 -2.22
C GLU A 176 -13.09 8.19 -1.87
N PHE A 177 -12.25 8.14 -0.82
CA PHE A 177 -11.38 9.24 -0.42
C PHE A 177 -10.39 9.62 -1.54
N VAL A 178 -9.69 8.65 -2.12
CA VAL A 178 -8.75 8.85 -3.23
C VAL A 178 -9.44 9.59 -4.37
N ARG A 179 -10.63 9.11 -4.78
CA ARG A 179 -11.42 9.74 -5.83
C ARG A 179 -11.88 11.15 -5.47
N LYS A 180 -12.41 11.36 -4.26
CA LYS A 180 -12.93 12.65 -3.80
C LYS A 180 -11.85 13.73 -3.75
N HIS A 181 -10.62 13.36 -3.43
CA HIS A 181 -9.48 14.28 -3.32
C HIS A 181 -8.64 14.36 -4.60
N GLU A 182 -9.12 13.78 -5.71
CA GLU A 182 -8.42 13.74 -7.00
C GLU A 182 -6.99 13.19 -6.85
N LEU A 183 -6.84 12.23 -5.94
CA LEU A 183 -5.63 11.46 -5.78
C LEU A 183 -5.66 10.28 -6.76
N ARG A 184 -4.49 9.68 -6.97
CA ARG A 184 -4.36 8.42 -7.68
C ARG A 184 -3.63 7.41 -6.82
N TRP A 185 -4.01 6.15 -6.95
CA TRP A 185 -3.17 5.05 -6.50
C TRP A 185 -1.84 5.12 -7.23
N ALA A 186 -0.73 5.02 -6.48
CA ALA A 186 0.63 5.03 -7.02
C ALA A 186 1.61 4.59 -5.91
N PRO A 187 2.74 3.96 -6.27
CA PRO A 187 3.80 3.67 -5.32
C PRO A 187 4.47 4.95 -4.81
N PRO A 188 5.17 4.90 -3.66
CA PRO A 188 5.81 6.07 -3.06
C PRO A 188 6.73 6.84 -4.00
N ALA A 189 7.52 6.13 -4.81
CA ALA A 189 8.53 6.73 -5.70
C ALA A 189 7.96 7.32 -7.00
N ASP A 190 6.67 7.16 -7.31
CA ASP A 190 6.13 7.69 -8.55
C ASP A 190 6.07 9.24 -8.51
N PRO A 191 6.76 9.94 -9.44
CA PRO A 191 6.88 11.39 -9.43
C PRO A 191 5.56 12.13 -9.64
N GLY A 192 4.55 11.49 -10.24
CA GLY A 192 3.23 12.10 -10.40
C GLY A 192 2.33 11.91 -9.17
N GLN A 193 2.81 11.30 -8.08
CA GLN A 193 2.07 11.27 -6.81
C GLN A 193 2.10 12.67 -6.19
N ARG A 194 1.08 13.04 -5.40
CA ARG A 194 1.04 14.35 -4.73
C ARG A 194 2.20 14.55 -3.75
N TYR A 195 2.64 13.45 -3.12
CA TYR A 195 3.75 13.41 -2.16
C TYR A 195 4.70 12.26 -2.53
N PRO A 196 5.55 12.43 -3.54
CA PRO A 196 6.53 11.42 -3.90
C PRO A 196 7.57 11.27 -2.78
N SER A 197 8.11 10.06 -2.62
CA SER A 197 9.17 9.73 -1.67
C SER A 197 10.04 8.64 -2.26
N ASP A 198 11.34 8.76 -2.05
CA ASP A 198 12.39 7.81 -2.38
C ASP A 198 12.47 6.60 -1.43
N GLY A 199 11.66 6.59 -0.37
CA GLY A 199 11.71 5.56 0.68
C GLY A 199 12.65 5.90 1.83
N ASP A 200 13.37 7.02 1.76
CA ASP A 200 14.27 7.45 2.83
C ASP A 200 13.49 7.90 4.07
N GLN A 201 14.08 7.66 5.25
CA GLN A 201 13.57 8.16 6.51
C GLN A 201 13.62 9.67 6.56
N TRP A 202 12.57 10.27 7.13
CA TRP A 202 12.49 11.71 7.30
C TRP A 202 12.93 12.13 8.70
N ASP A 203 13.72 13.19 8.78
CA ASP A 203 14.05 13.81 10.05
C ASP A 203 12.83 14.56 10.65
N ALA A 204 12.98 15.09 11.86
CA ALA A 204 11.90 15.77 12.57
C ALA A 204 11.40 17.04 11.85
N GLU A 205 12.28 17.78 11.18
CA GLU A 205 11.93 19.01 10.46
C GLU A 205 11.18 18.69 9.17
N GLN A 206 11.66 17.70 8.42
CA GLN A 206 11.01 17.17 7.23
C GLN A 206 9.61 16.65 7.57
N ASN A 207 9.48 15.80 8.61
CA ASN A 207 8.18 15.30 9.06
C ASN A 207 7.22 16.46 9.42
N ALA A 208 7.68 17.47 10.17
CA ALA A 208 6.85 18.62 10.53
C ALA A 208 6.40 19.43 9.29
N SER A 209 7.27 19.58 8.30
CA SER A 209 6.95 20.26 7.03
C SER A 209 5.88 19.50 6.24
N TYR A 210 6.03 18.17 6.10
CA TYR A 210 5.06 17.32 5.41
C TYR A 210 3.69 17.30 6.11
N VAL A 211 3.66 17.18 7.44
CA VAL A 211 2.41 17.28 8.21
C VAL A 211 1.74 18.64 8.00
N SER A 212 2.50 19.74 8.03
CA SER A 212 1.97 21.08 7.82
C SER A 212 1.37 21.24 6.43
N ARG A 213 2.04 20.70 5.40
CA ARG A 213 1.54 20.68 4.03
C ARG A 213 0.27 19.83 3.90
N ALA A 214 0.26 18.62 4.46
CA ALA A 214 -0.92 17.75 4.46
C ALA A 214 -2.12 18.42 5.13
N ARG A 215 -1.93 19.13 6.26
CA ARG A 215 -3.01 19.89 6.91
C ARG A 215 -3.59 20.98 6.01
N LEU A 216 -2.77 21.67 5.23
CA LEU A 216 -3.23 22.69 4.30
C LEU A 216 -4.02 22.08 3.13
N ASP A 217 -3.52 20.97 2.58
CA ASP A 217 -4.12 20.25 1.45
C ASP A 217 -5.45 19.58 1.84
N TYR A 218 -5.56 19.12 3.09
CA TYR A 218 -6.74 18.45 3.64
C TYR A 218 -7.52 19.28 4.66
N ARG A 219 -7.39 20.61 4.64
CA ARG A 219 -8.06 21.53 5.58
C ARG A 219 -9.57 21.36 5.66
N ASP A 220 -10.18 20.89 4.56
CA ASP A 220 -11.63 20.69 4.43
C ASP A 220 -12.05 19.24 4.73
N SER A 221 -11.14 18.40 5.24
CA SER A 221 -11.37 17.00 5.61
C SER A 221 -11.14 16.77 7.10
N PRO A 222 -12.18 16.91 7.94
CA PRO A 222 -12.06 16.72 9.39
C PRO A 222 -11.50 15.34 9.77
N ALA A 223 -11.84 14.31 9.01
CA ALA A 223 -11.35 12.95 9.23
C ALA A 223 -9.83 12.86 9.05
N VAL A 224 -9.30 13.42 7.96
CA VAL A 224 -7.85 13.43 7.74
C VAL A 224 -7.14 14.27 8.78
N LEU A 225 -7.68 15.44 9.14
CA LEU A 225 -7.10 16.27 10.20
C LEU A 225 -7.00 15.53 11.54
N ALA A 226 -8.04 14.78 11.93
CA ALA A 226 -8.02 13.94 13.13
C ALA A 226 -6.99 12.79 13.04
N GLY A 227 -6.85 12.19 11.85
CA GLY A 227 -5.81 11.20 11.58
C GLY A 227 -4.40 11.79 11.69
N LEU A 228 -4.18 13.01 11.19
CA LEU A 228 -2.92 13.74 11.29
C LEU A 228 -2.61 14.16 12.74
N ASP A 229 -3.61 14.52 13.54
CA ASP A 229 -3.43 14.77 14.97
C ASP A 229 -2.96 13.50 15.70
N THR A 230 -3.62 12.37 15.44
CA THR A 230 -3.25 11.07 16.02
C THR A 230 -1.85 10.64 15.59
N TYR A 231 -1.51 10.85 14.31
CA TYR A 231 -0.17 10.60 13.77
C TYR A 231 0.91 11.38 14.54
N VAL A 232 0.72 12.69 14.74
CA VAL A 232 1.68 13.54 15.46
C VAL A 232 1.86 13.09 16.91
N GLU A 233 0.78 12.66 17.58
CA GLU A 233 0.89 12.15 18.95
C GLU A 233 1.66 10.82 19.01
N ARG A 234 1.46 9.91 18.05
CA ARG A 234 2.24 8.65 17.98
C ARG A 234 3.71 8.90 17.70
N LEU A 235 4.04 9.82 16.78
CA LEU A 235 5.44 10.19 16.52
C LEU A 235 6.15 10.68 17.79
N LYS A 236 5.49 11.52 18.59
CA LYS A 236 6.06 12.01 19.86
C LYS A 236 6.39 10.85 20.79
N GLN A 237 5.48 9.88 20.94
CA GLN A 237 5.69 8.74 21.84
C GLN A 237 6.94 7.94 21.46
N GLN A 238 7.21 7.79 20.17
CA GLN A 238 8.36 7.02 19.65
C GLN A 238 9.68 7.80 19.68
N CYS A 239 9.65 9.14 19.62
CA CYS A 239 10.87 9.96 19.75
C CYS A 239 11.35 10.13 21.21
N PHE A 240 10.58 9.66 22.20
CA PHE A 240 10.92 9.77 23.63
C PHE A 240 11.23 8.41 24.30
N ASP A 241 11.28 7.32 23.53
CA ASP A 241 11.82 6.02 23.93
C ASP A 241 13.21 5.79 23.30
#